data_AF-A0A7Y6GLD3-F1
#
_entry.id   AF-A0A7Y6GLD3-F1
#
_cell.length_a   1.000
_cell.length_b   1.000
_cell.length_c   1.000
_cell.angle_alpha   90.00
_cell.angle_beta   90.00
_cell.angle_gamma   90.00
#
_symmetry.space_group_name_H-M   'P 1'
#
loop_
_entity.id
_entity.type
_entity.pdbx_description
1 polymer ?
#
loop_
_entity_poly.entity_id
_entity_poly.type
_entity_poly.pdbx_seq_one_letter_code
_entity_poly.pdbx_strand_id
1 'polypeptide(L)'
;SFGAAVGLTTVCMILLLGQTRVFFAMSRDGLLPRFFSQVHPRFKTPHRPTILLGVLIAILAGFTPLSELAELVNIGTLFAFVVVAIGVIVLRRTRPDLHRAFRTPWVPFLPIVSVLASLWLMINLPAETWIRFAAWMAIGAVVYFLYGRSHSRLGRGEQPAAPADRA
;
A
#
# COMPACT_ATOMS: atom_id res chain seq x y z
N SER A 1 -30.45 -9.20 -2.18
CA SER A 1 -30.03 -7.79 -2.43
C SER A 1 -29.58 -7.04 -1.17
N PHE A 2 -30.30 -7.10 -0.05
CA PHE A 2 -29.90 -6.41 1.20
C PHE A 2 -28.49 -6.83 1.71
N GLY A 3 -28.20 -8.13 1.76
CA GLY A 3 -26.89 -8.62 2.19
C GLY A 3 -25.72 -8.15 1.32
N ALA A 4 -25.93 -8.01 0.00
CA ALA A 4 -24.91 -7.47 -0.91
C ALA A 4 -24.63 -5.99 -0.62
N ALA A 5 -25.66 -5.18 -0.34
CA ALA A 5 -25.49 -3.77 0.00
C ALA A 5 -24.72 -3.58 1.32
N VAL A 6 -25.07 -4.36 2.35
CA VAL A 6 -24.38 -4.33 3.65
C VAL A 6 -22.93 -4.81 3.51
N GLY A 7 -22.71 -5.89 2.74
CA GLY A 7 -21.38 -6.42 2.47
C GLY A 7 -20.48 -5.43 1.73
N LEU A 8 -20.95 -4.84 0.64
CA LEU A 8 -20.20 -3.85 -0.13
C LEU A 8 -19.88 -2.59 0.70
N THR A 9 -20.82 -2.10 1.49
CA THR A 9 -20.59 -0.96 2.38
C THR A 9 -19.48 -1.25 3.40
N THR A 10 -19.47 -2.46 3.97
CA THR A 10 -18.44 -2.89 4.91
C THR A 10 -17.07 -2.96 4.25
N VAL A 11 -16.99 -3.55 3.05
CA VAL A 11 -15.74 -3.61 2.27
C VAL A 11 -15.22 -2.20 1.95
N CYS A 12 -16.08 -1.31 1.48
CA CYS A 12 -15.71 0.09 1.21
C CYS A 12 -15.15 0.78 2.47
N MET A 13 -15.79 0.60 3.62
CA MET A 13 -15.33 1.19 4.88
C MET A 13 -13.97 0.64 5.32
N ILE A 14 -13.75 -0.68 5.18
CA ILE A 14 -12.46 -1.32 5.49
C ILE A 14 -11.34 -0.78 4.58
N LEU A 15 -11.60 -0.65 3.28
CA LEU A 15 -10.61 -0.15 2.31
C LEU A 15 -10.23 1.31 2.56
N LEU A 16 -11.20 2.18 2.84
CA LEU A 16 -10.96 3.58 3.19
C LEU A 16 -10.10 3.73 4.45
N LEU A 17 -10.39 2.94 5.49
CA LEU A 17 -9.61 2.93 6.72
C LEU A 17 -8.19 2.38 6.50
N GLY A 18 -8.07 1.30 5.72
CA GLY A 18 -6.78 0.70 5.34
C GLY A 18 -5.88 1.68 4.61
N GLN A 19 -6.40 2.32 3.56
CA GLN A 19 -5.67 3.33 2.79
C GLN A 19 -5.20 4.49 3.68
N THR A 20 -6.08 5.01 4.52
CA THR A 20 -5.73 6.14 5.39
C THR A 20 -4.58 5.80 6.36
N ARG A 21 -4.54 4.57 6.89
CA ARG A 21 -3.44 4.10 7.75
C ARG A 21 -2.12 3.99 7.01
N VAL A 22 -2.13 3.48 5.78
CA VAL A 22 -0.93 3.39 4.94
C VAL A 22 -0.38 4.80 4.65
N PHE A 23 -1.23 5.74 4.25
CA PHE A 23 -0.83 7.14 4.04
C PHE A 23 -0.27 7.79 5.30
N PHE A 24 -0.90 7.54 6.46
CA PHE A 24 -0.41 8.05 7.74
C PHE A 24 0.98 7.48 8.09
N ALA A 25 1.20 6.17 7.92
CA ALA A 25 2.50 5.54 8.14
C ALA A 25 3.56 6.09 7.18
N MET A 26 3.26 6.19 5.88
CA MET A 26 4.17 6.77 4.88
C MET A 26 4.54 8.23 5.18
N SER A 27 3.58 9.05 5.61
CA SER A 27 3.83 10.44 6.02
C SER A 27 4.67 10.53 7.30
N ARG A 28 4.40 9.66 8.28
CA ARG A 28 5.22 9.56 9.52
C ARG A 28 6.66 9.17 9.22
N ASP A 29 6.87 8.29 8.25
CA ASP A 29 8.19 7.84 7.80
C ASP A 29 8.90 8.90 6.91
N GLY A 30 8.24 10.03 6.62
CA GLY A 30 8.78 11.17 5.88
C GLY A 30 8.73 11.02 4.35
N LEU A 31 8.05 10.00 3.84
CA LEU A 31 7.90 9.74 2.40
C LEU A 31 6.84 10.62 1.74
N LEU A 32 5.89 11.16 2.52
CA LEU A 32 4.83 12.07 2.08
C LEU A 32 4.80 13.34 2.94
N PRO A 33 4.30 14.48 2.41
CA PRO A 33 4.20 15.73 3.16
C PRO A 33 3.54 15.55 4.53
N ARG A 34 4.08 16.21 5.57
CA ARG A 34 3.58 16.10 6.97
C ARG A 34 2.11 16.50 7.13
N PHE A 35 1.52 17.18 6.15
CA PHE A 35 0.09 17.44 6.07
C PHE A 35 -0.76 16.15 6.22
N PHE A 36 -0.30 15.02 5.66
CA PHE A 36 -0.99 13.74 5.75
C PHE A 36 -0.87 13.05 7.11
N SER A 37 0.09 13.46 7.95
CA SER A 37 0.28 12.96 9.33
C SER A 37 -0.45 13.76 10.41
N GLN A 38 -1.13 14.86 10.06
CA GLN A 38 -1.86 15.66 11.05
C GLN A 38 -3.15 14.94 11.48
N VAL A 39 -3.16 14.48 12.72
CA VAL A 39 -4.32 13.84 13.35
C VAL A 39 -5.15 14.85 14.12
N HIS A 40 -6.47 14.61 14.20
CA HIS A 40 -7.37 15.47 14.97
C HIS A 40 -6.97 15.47 16.47
N PRO A 41 -6.88 16.63 17.16
CA PRO A 41 -6.38 16.73 18.53
C PRO A 41 -7.15 15.85 19.54
N ARG A 42 -8.47 15.71 19.34
CA ARG A 42 -9.37 14.99 20.26
C ARG A 42 -9.61 13.52 19.91
N PHE A 43 -9.68 13.18 18.61
CA PHE A 43 -10.04 11.85 18.14
C PHE A 43 -8.84 11.06 17.64
N LYS A 44 -7.67 11.70 17.50
CA LYS A 44 -6.43 11.13 16.96
C LYS A 44 -6.61 10.45 15.59
N THR A 45 -7.65 10.83 14.85
CA THR A 45 -7.93 10.31 13.52
C THR A 45 -7.40 11.25 12.43
N PRO A 46 -6.80 10.72 11.36
CA PRO A 46 -6.37 11.48 10.19
C PRO A 46 -7.58 11.89 9.31
N HIS A 47 -8.38 12.84 9.80
CA HIS A 47 -9.61 13.30 9.14
C HIS A 47 -9.38 13.97 7.77
N ARG A 48 -8.33 14.79 7.65
CA ARG A 48 -8.01 15.52 6.41
C ARG A 48 -7.69 14.58 5.24
N PRO A 49 -6.79 13.58 5.39
CA PRO A 49 -6.57 12.56 4.35
C PRO A 49 -7.83 11.79 4.00
N THR A 50 -8.65 11.42 4.98
CA THR A 50 -9.87 10.64 4.74
C THR A 50 -10.88 11.38 3.87
N ILE A 51 -11.15 12.67 4.16
CA ILE A 51 -12.05 13.46 3.32
C ILE A 51 -11.46 13.67 1.93
N LEU A 52 -10.19 14.06 1.83
CA LEU A 52 -9.56 14.31 0.54
C LEU A 52 -9.60 13.07 -0.36
N LEU A 53 -9.20 11.92 0.17
CA LEU A 53 -9.21 10.65 -0.54
C LEU A 53 -10.63 10.19 -0.86
N GLY A 54 -11.58 10.36 0.08
CA GLY A 54 -12.98 10.00 -0.14
C GLY A 54 -13.62 10.81 -1.27
N VAL A 55 -13.39 12.13 -1.31
CA VAL A 55 -13.86 13.00 -2.40
C VAL A 55 -13.22 12.61 -3.72
N LEU A 56 -11.90 12.37 -3.73
CA LEU A 56 -11.19 11.95 -4.95
C LEU A 56 -11.72 10.60 -5.48
N ILE A 57 -11.93 9.62 -4.60
CA ILE A 57 -12.50 8.31 -4.95
C ILE A 57 -13.93 8.48 -5.48
N ALA A 58 -14.76 9.32 -4.84
CA ALA A 58 -16.13 9.57 -5.29
C ALA A 58 -16.18 10.16 -6.71
N ILE A 59 -15.27 11.09 -7.02
CA ILE A 59 -15.13 11.64 -8.37
C ILE A 59 -14.68 10.56 -9.34
N LEU A 60 -13.59 9.84 -9.04
CA LEU A 60 -13.07 8.80 -9.95
C LEU A 60 -14.10 7.69 -10.21
N ALA A 61 -14.85 7.27 -9.18
CA ALA A 61 -15.90 6.26 -9.30
C ALA A 61 -17.11 6.75 -10.11
N GLY A 62 -17.40 8.06 -10.11
CA GLY A 62 -18.49 8.65 -10.89
C GLY A 62 -18.18 8.80 -12.39
N PHE A 63 -16.90 8.97 -12.73
CA PHE A 63 -16.47 9.26 -14.11
C PHE A 63 -15.74 8.11 -14.82
N THR A 64 -15.30 7.08 -14.08
CA THR A 64 -14.53 5.96 -14.65
C THR A 64 -15.35 4.67 -14.64
N PRO A 65 -15.44 3.94 -15.76
CA PRO A 65 -16.18 2.67 -15.80
C PRO A 65 -15.55 1.62 -14.88
N LEU A 66 -16.41 0.76 -14.32
CA LEU A 66 -16.01 -0.24 -13.32
C LEU A 66 -14.98 -1.25 -13.85
N SER A 67 -15.04 -1.62 -15.13
CA SER A 67 -14.09 -2.54 -15.75
C SER A 67 -12.66 -2.02 -15.68
N GLU A 68 -12.47 -0.76 -16.05
CA GLU A 68 -11.17 -0.08 -16.02
C GLU A 68 -10.65 0.01 -14.57
N LEU A 69 -11.50 0.42 -13.63
CA LEU A 69 -11.13 0.47 -12.21
C LEU A 69 -10.71 -0.92 -11.69
N ALA A 70 -11.43 -1.97 -12.07
CA ALA A 70 -11.13 -3.34 -11.67
C ALA A 70 -9.78 -3.80 -12.24
N GLU A 71 -9.49 -3.50 -13.51
CA GLU A 71 -8.19 -3.83 -14.11
C GLU A 71 -7.03 -3.10 -13.43
N LEU A 72 -7.19 -1.80 -13.11
CA LEU A 72 -6.19 -1.03 -12.37
C LEU A 72 -5.93 -1.58 -10.96
N VAL A 73 -6.98 -1.98 -10.26
CA VAL A 73 -6.87 -2.60 -8.92
C VAL A 73 -6.20 -3.98 -9.02
N ASN A 74 -6.54 -4.76 -10.04
CA ASN A 74 -5.96 -6.08 -10.27
C ASN A 74 -4.46 -6.01 -10.53
N ILE A 75 -4.00 -5.16 -11.46
CA ILE A 75 -2.56 -5.03 -11.74
C ILE A 75 -1.79 -4.56 -10.50
N GLY A 76 -2.33 -3.61 -9.74
CA GLY A 76 -1.69 -3.09 -8.53
C GLY A 76 -1.60 -4.15 -7.42
N THR A 77 -2.67 -4.95 -7.24
CA THR A 77 -2.70 -6.01 -6.22
C THR A 77 -1.75 -7.16 -6.58
N LEU A 78 -1.74 -7.58 -7.85
CA LEU A 78 -0.80 -8.60 -8.35
C LEU A 78 0.65 -8.13 -8.20
N PHE A 79 0.94 -6.87 -8.53
CA PHE A 79 2.27 -6.30 -8.34
C PHE A 79 2.67 -6.30 -6.85
N ALA A 80 1.77 -5.91 -5.94
CA ALA A 80 2.01 -5.96 -4.51
C ALA A 80 2.31 -7.40 -4.04
N PHE A 81 1.61 -8.40 -4.55
CA PHE A 81 1.90 -9.82 -4.25
C PHE A 81 3.28 -10.25 -4.73
N VAL A 82 3.69 -9.84 -5.93
CA VAL A 82 5.05 -10.10 -6.44
C VAL A 82 6.10 -9.47 -5.52
N VAL A 83 5.95 -8.20 -5.15
CA VAL A 83 6.88 -7.49 -4.27
C VAL A 83 6.96 -8.14 -2.89
N VAL A 84 5.82 -8.51 -2.30
CA VAL A 84 5.77 -9.18 -0.98
C VAL A 84 6.42 -10.56 -1.04
N ALA A 85 6.13 -11.36 -2.07
CA ALA A 85 6.72 -12.69 -2.23
C ALA A 85 8.25 -12.63 -2.38
N ILE A 86 8.76 -11.68 -3.17
CA ILE A 86 10.20 -11.40 -3.26
C ILE A 86 10.74 -10.93 -1.91
N GLY A 87 10.03 -10.02 -1.24
CA GLY A 87 10.38 -9.52 0.09
C GLY A 87 10.54 -10.64 1.13
N VAL A 88 9.72 -11.68 1.08
CA VAL A 88 9.85 -12.87 1.95
C VAL A 88 11.16 -13.63 1.69
N ILE A 89 11.55 -13.78 0.42
CA ILE A 89 12.81 -14.42 0.04
C ILE A 89 14.00 -13.57 0.51
N VAL A 90 13.96 -12.26 0.26
CA VAL A 90 15.02 -11.31 0.63
C VAL A 90 15.19 -11.24 2.15
N LEU A 91 14.09 -11.15 2.90
CA LEU A 91 14.14 -11.05 4.36
C LEU A 91 14.69 -12.32 5.01
N ARG A 92 14.45 -13.50 4.41
CA ARG A 92 15.06 -14.75 4.89
C ARG A 92 16.56 -14.82 4.65
N ARG A 93 17.08 -14.22 3.57
CA ARG A 93 18.53 -14.16 3.34
C ARG A 93 19.21 -13.07 4.17
N THR A 94 18.57 -11.90 4.33
CA THR A 94 19.21 -10.72 4.92
C THR A 94 19.14 -10.72 6.45
N ARG A 95 18.06 -11.24 7.04
CA ARG A 95 17.88 -11.27 8.51
C ARG A 95 17.38 -12.63 8.96
N PRO A 96 18.25 -13.66 8.97
CA PRO A 96 17.85 -15.01 9.38
C PRO A 96 17.45 -15.08 10.86
N ASP A 97 18.00 -14.22 11.72
CA ASP A 97 17.90 -14.32 13.19
C ASP A 97 16.59 -13.79 13.79
N LEU A 98 15.68 -13.27 12.97
CA LEU A 98 14.37 -12.78 13.44
C LEU A 98 13.48 -13.92 13.94
N HIS A 99 12.91 -13.76 15.13
CA HIS A 99 11.91 -14.66 15.70
C HIS A 99 10.64 -14.63 14.85
N ARG A 100 10.28 -15.77 14.25
CA ARG A 100 9.12 -15.92 13.34
C ARG A 100 8.10 -16.86 13.95
N ALA A 101 7.00 -16.31 14.48
CA ALA A 101 5.90 -17.11 15.05
C ALA A 101 5.24 -18.04 14.03
N PHE A 102 5.20 -17.63 12.76
CA PHE A 102 4.78 -18.45 11.63
C PHE A 102 5.87 -18.46 10.55
N ARG A 103 6.22 -19.64 10.07
CA ARG A 103 7.16 -19.82 8.95
C ARG A 103 6.38 -20.36 7.77
N THR A 104 6.46 -19.67 6.63
CA THR A 104 5.93 -20.19 5.37
C THR A 104 6.55 -21.56 5.08
N PRO A 105 5.73 -22.62 4.90
CA PRO A 105 6.22 -23.92 4.51
C PRO A 105 6.83 -23.84 3.11
N TRP A 106 7.87 -24.63 2.84
CA TRP A 106 8.43 -24.84 1.49
C TRP A 106 9.00 -23.58 0.81
N VAL A 107 9.64 -22.70 1.58
CA VAL A 107 10.42 -21.59 1.01
C VAL A 107 11.77 -22.10 0.52
N PRO A 108 12.22 -21.76 -0.70
CA PRO A 108 11.74 -20.70 -1.60
C PRO A 108 10.70 -21.09 -2.65
N PHE A 109 10.30 -22.36 -2.77
CA PHE A 109 9.39 -22.82 -3.81
C PHE A 109 8.03 -22.10 -3.79
N LEU A 110 7.41 -22.00 -2.60
CA LEU A 110 6.07 -21.40 -2.49
C LEU A 110 6.04 -19.91 -2.91
N PRO A 111 6.96 -19.03 -2.44
CA PRO A 111 7.06 -17.67 -2.97
C PRO A 111 7.34 -17.60 -4.47
N ILE A 112 8.17 -18.49 -5.03
CA ILE A 112 8.46 -18.50 -6.47
C ILE A 112 7.20 -18.83 -7.28
N VAL A 113 6.44 -19.85 -6.88
CA VAL A 113 5.17 -20.19 -7.52
C VAL A 113 4.19 -19.02 -7.46
N SER A 114 4.11 -18.33 -6.31
CA SER A 114 3.28 -17.12 -6.18
C SER A 114 3.70 -16.03 -7.16
N VAL A 115 4.99 -15.77 -7.31
CA VAL A 115 5.51 -14.78 -8.27
C VAL A 115 5.16 -15.19 -9.70
N LEU A 116 5.41 -16.46 -10.08
CA LEU A 116 5.11 -16.95 -11.42
C LEU A 116 3.62 -16.87 -11.75
N ALA A 117 2.75 -17.26 -10.83
CA ALA A 117 1.31 -17.18 -10.99
C ALA A 117 0.82 -15.72 -11.12
N SER A 118 1.32 -14.82 -10.27
CA SER A 118 0.96 -13.40 -10.35
C SER A 118 1.45 -12.74 -11.65
N LEU A 119 2.68 -13.04 -12.08
CA LEU A 119 3.21 -12.54 -13.35
C LEU A 119 2.45 -13.07 -14.55
N TRP A 120 2.09 -14.35 -14.54
CA TRP A 120 1.27 -14.95 -15.60
C TRP A 120 -0.08 -14.24 -15.72
N LEU A 121 -0.75 -13.96 -14.60
CA LEU A 121 -1.99 -13.17 -14.60
C LEU A 121 -1.75 -11.74 -15.10
N MET A 122 -0.68 -11.08 -14.68
CA MET A 122 -0.35 -9.71 -15.12
C MET A 122 -0.15 -9.60 -16.64
N ILE A 123 0.42 -10.61 -17.29
CA ILE A 123 0.64 -10.63 -18.75
C ILE A 123 -0.69 -10.76 -19.52
N ASN A 124 -1.72 -11.33 -18.90
CA ASN A 124 -3.05 -11.45 -19.51
C ASN A 124 -3.88 -10.16 -19.43
N LEU A 125 -3.40 -9.11 -18.76
CA LEU A 125 -4.10 -7.82 -18.69
C LEU A 125 -3.85 -6.97 -19.95
N PRO A 126 -4.80 -6.12 -20.37
CA PRO A 126 -4.63 -5.23 -21.50
C PRO A 126 -3.39 -4.32 -21.38
N ALA A 127 -2.76 -4.03 -22.52
CA ALA A 127 -1.57 -3.16 -22.57
C ALA A 127 -1.84 -1.74 -22.05
N GLU A 128 -3.08 -1.26 -22.16
CA GLU A 128 -3.50 0.03 -21.59
C GLU A 128 -3.33 0.07 -20.07
N THR A 129 -3.65 -1.02 -19.38
CA THR A 129 -3.52 -1.14 -17.93
C THR A 129 -2.06 -1.08 -17.49
N TRP A 130 -1.14 -1.62 -18.29
CA TRP A 130 0.31 -1.48 -18.08
C TRP A 130 0.79 -0.04 -18.21
N ILE A 131 0.31 0.69 -19.23
CA ILE A 131 0.68 2.10 -19.44
C ILE A 131 0.19 2.95 -18.25
N ARG A 132 -1.06 2.79 -17.84
CA ARG A 132 -1.63 3.52 -16.70
C ARG A 132 -0.89 3.21 -15.39
N PHE A 133 -0.56 1.95 -15.16
CA PHE A 133 0.25 1.53 -14.02
C PHE A 133 1.66 2.12 -14.04
N ALA A 134 2.34 2.07 -15.19
CA ALA A 134 3.68 2.64 -15.36
C ALA A 134 3.68 4.17 -15.16
N ALA A 135 2.68 4.87 -15.69
CA ALA A 135 2.49 6.30 -15.48
C ALA A 135 2.32 6.63 -13.99
N TRP A 136 1.50 5.85 -13.28
CA TRP A 136 1.31 6.04 -11.83
C TRP A 136 2.59 5.76 -11.02
N MET A 137 3.34 4.72 -11.39
CA MET A 137 4.65 4.43 -10.80
C MET A 137 5.65 5.55 -11.07
N ALA A 138 5.65 6.14 -12.26
CA ALA A 138 6.49 7.27 -12.60
C ALA A 138 6.14 8.51 -11.77
N ILE A 139 4.85 8.82 -11.58
CA ILE A 139 4.40 9.89 -10.68
C ILE A 139 4.89 9.63 -9.25
N GLY A 140 4.73 8.40 -8.75
CA GLY A 140 5.22 8.01 -7.42
C GLY A 140 6.73 8.18 -7.28
N ALA A 141 7.50 7.80 -8.31
CA ALA A 141 8.95 8.00 -8.35
C ALA A 141 9.33 9.48 -8.36
N VAL A 142 8.65 10.32 -9.14
CA VAL A 142 8.87 11.77 -9.18
C VAL A 142 8.61 12.39 -7.80
N VAL A 143 7.48 12.07 -7.17
CA VAL A 143 7.17 12.53 -5.80
C VAL A 143 8.25 12.07 -4.81
N TYR A 144 8.70 10.82 -4.93
CA TYR A 144 9.78 10.29 -4.11
C TYR A 144 11.12 11.02 -4.32
N PHE A 145 11.52 11.30 -5.57
CA PHE A 145 12.78 11.99 -5.85
C PHE A 145 12.75 13.46 -5.45
N LEU A 146 11.63 14.16 -5.68
CA LEU A 146 11.46 15.58 -5.34
C LEU A 146 11.34 15.79 -3.82
N TYR A 147 10.55 14.96 -3.14
CA TYR A 147 10.22 15.14 -1.72
C TYR A 147 10.82 14.05 -0.82
N GLY A 148 10.59 12.78 -1.17
CA GLY A 148 11.02 11.62 -0.38
C GLY A 148 12.53 11.56 -0.13
N ARG A 149 13.37 11.90 -1.13
CA ARG A 149 14.83 11.86 -0.99
C ARG A 149 15.36 12.90 0.02
N SER A 150 14.73 14.06 0.12
CA SER A 150 15.18 15.15 1.01
C SER A 150 14.58 15.05 2.42
N HIS A 151 13.47 14.34 2.60
CA HIS A 151 12.72 14.28 3.87
C HIS A 151 12.61 12.87 4.49
N SER A 152 13.05 11.80 3.81
CA SER A 152 12.94 10.44 4.34
C SER A 152 13.86 10.23 5.55
N ARG A 153 13.25 9.96 6.71
CA ARG A 153 13.95 9.72 7.98
C ARG A 153 14.69 8.38 7.99
N LEU A 154 14.28 7.44 7.12
CA LEU A 154 14.97 6.16 6.88
C LEU A 154 16.40 6.34 6.36
N GLY A 155 16.68 7.43 5.62
CA GLY A 155 18.05 7.78 5.20
C GLY A 155 18.88 8.50 6.27
N ARG A 156 18.23 9.04 7.32
CA ARG A 156 18.89 9.77 8.43
C ARG A 156 19.18 8.91 9.67
N GLY A 157 18.76 7.65 9.70
CA GLY A 157 19.02 6.76 10.84
C GLY A 157 18.31 7.14 12.14
N GLU A 158 17.34 8.06 12.11
CA GLU A 158 16.54 8.41 13.30
C GLU A 158 15.52 7.31 13.59
N GLN A 159 15.97 6.31 14.33
CA GLN A 159 15.11 5.33 14.95
C GLN A 159 14.13 6.06 15.89
N PRO A 160 12.82 5.75 15.87
CA PRO A 160 11.90 6.30 16.85
C PRO A 160 12.41 5.91 18.23
N ALA A 161 12.66 6.91 19.09
CA ALA A 161 13.08 6.69 20.47
C ALA A 161 12.18 5.61 21.09
N ALA A 162 12.81 4.56 21.63
CA ALA A 162 12.12 3.49 22.31
C ALA A 162 11.16 4.08 23.37
N PRO A 163 9.95 3.54 23.55
CA PRO A 163 9.09 4.00 24.62
C PRO A 163 9.85 3.81 25.92
N ALA A 164 10.08 4.91 26.64
CA ALA A 164 10.71 4.85 27.96
C ALA A 164 9.91 3.89 28.82
N ASP A 165 10.60 2.83 29.25
CA ASP A 165 10.13 1.82 30.18
C ASP A 165 9.53 2.54 31.39
N ARG A 166 8.22 2.43 31.58
CA ARG A 166 7.55 2.92 32.79
C ARG A 166 7.57 1.76 33.77
N ALA A 167 8.63 1.74 34.58
CA ALA A 167 8.69 1.04 35.85
C ALA A 167 7.55 1.47 36.79
#